data_AF-A0A5N7MAT7-F1
#
_entry.id   AF-A0A5N7MAT7-F1
#
_cell.length_a   1.000
_cell.length_b   1.000
_cell.length_c   1.000
_cell.angle_alpha   90.00
_cell.angle_beta   90.00
_cell.angle_gamma   90.00
#
_symmetry.space_group_name_H-M   'P 1'
#
loop_
_entity.id
_entity.type
_entity.pdbx_description
1 polymer ?
#
loop_
_entity_poly.entity_id
_entity_poly.type
_entity_poly.pdbx_seq_one_letter_code
_entity_poly.pdbx_strand_id
1 'polypeptide(L)'
;MTIPMEFQHVSEDFEAFLRDARDISGLSTRNQTYTMVQAVLLTFRRRLSVIEAIRFANILPPVLRALFVADWDSEEPQREFRDRADLTLEVLSLRRDHNFSPETAIRDVATALRRHVDETALDDLLRCMPPCAAQFWAVV
;
A
#
# COMPACT_ATOMS: atom_id res chain seq x y z
N MET A 1 25.33 -1.09 -19.72
CA MET A 1 23.93 -1.50 -19.45
C MET A 1 23.11 -0.24 -19.22
N THR A 2 21.90 -0.16 -19.78
CA THR A 2 20.96 0.93 -19.51
C THR A 2 20.21 0.63 -18.21
N ILE A 3 19.97 1.67 -17.39
CA ILE A 3 19.15 1.55 -16.18
C ILE A 3 17.72 1.20 -16.61
N PRO A 4 17.03 0.23 -15.97
CA PRO A 4 15.63 -0.08 -16.29
C PRO A 4 14.73 1.16 -16.19
N MET A 5 13.71 1.26 -17.05
CA MET A 5 12.89 2.47 -17.18
C MET A 5 12.19 2.87 -15.87
N GLU A 6 11.73 1.88 -15.08
CA GLU A 6 11.11 2.10 -13.76
C GLU A 6 12.02 2.86 -12.78
N PHE A 7 13.35 2.80 -12.97
CA PHE A 7 14.32 3.48 -12.13
C PHE A 7 14.73 4.86 -12.66
N GLN A 8 14.33 5.22 -13.89
CA GLN A 8 14.69 6.51 -14.48
C GLN A 8 13.79 7.64 -14.01
N HIS A 9 12.50 7.37 -13.77
CA HIS A 9 11.48 8.37 -13.42
C HIS A 9 10.87 8.18 -12.02
N VAL A 10 11.60 7.49 -11.13
CA VAL A 10 11.14 7.07 -9.79
C VAL A 10 10.44 8.18 -9.00
N SER A 11 11.02 9.38 -8.99
CA SER A 11 10.45 10.53 -8.27
C SER A 11 9.15 11.03 -8.92
N GLU A 12 9.09 11.05 -10.25
CA GLU A 12 7.92 11.53 -11.00
C GLU A 12 6.75 10.56 -10.87
N ASP A 13 7.02 9.26 -10.99
CA ASP A 13 6.04 8.18 -10.82
C ASP A 13 5.47 8.17 -9.40
N PHE A 14 6.33 8.34 -8.39
CA PHE A 14 5.88 8.40 -7.00
C PHE A 14 5.00 9.63 -6.73
N GLU A 15 5.38 10.80 -7.24
CA GLU A 15 4.56 12.00 -7.10
C GLU A 15 3.25 11.88 -7.90
N ALA A 16 3.23 11.17 -9.03
CA ALA A 16 2.00 10.87 -9.77
C ALA A 16 1.07 9.96 -8.94
N PHE A 17 1.60 8.90 -8.34
CA PHE A 17 0.85 8.04 -7.44
C PHE A 17 0.28 8.81 -6.24
N LEU A 18 1.09 9.66 -5.58
CA LEU A 18 0.60 10.47 -4.45
C LEU A 18 -0.46 11.48 -4.87
N ARG A 19 -0.39 12.06 -6.07
CA ARG A 19 -1.46 12.93 -6.58
C ARG A 19 -2.77 12.17 -6.76
N ASP A 20 -2.73 10.99 -7.39
CA ASP A 20 -3.93 10.16 -7.58
C ASP A 20 -4.53 9.73 -6.24
N ALA A 21 -3.71 9.23 -5.31
CA ALA A 21 -4.18 8.82 -3.99
C ALA A 21 -4.80 9.98 -3.21
N ARG A 22 -4.21 11.19 -3.32
CA ARG A 22 -4.75 12.41 -2.70
C ARG A 22 -6.12 12.76 -3.28
N ASP A 23 -6.22 12.78 -4.60
CA ASP A 23 -7.42 13.22 -5.30
C ASP A 23 -8.58 12.24 -5.08
N ILE A 24 -8.31 10.93 -4.99
CA ILE A 24 -9.30 9.90 -4.65
C ILE A 24 -9.78 10.02 -3.20
N SER A 25 -8.86 10.29 -2.26
CA SER A 25 -9.15 10.35 -0.82
C SER A 25 -9.67 11.71 -0.34
N GLY A 26 -9.64 12.74 -1.19
CA GLY A 26 -10.04 14.10 -0.82
C GLY A 26 -9.06 14.80 0.14
N LEU A 27 -7.84 14.28 0.30
CA LEU A 27 -6.83 14.89 1.16
C LEU A 27 -6.30 16.20 0.58
N SER A 28 -5.86 17.12 1.44
CA SER A 28 -5.40 18.45 0.98
C SER A 28 -3.92 18.49 0.63
N THR A 29 -3.10 17.67 1.30
CA THR A 29 -1.64 17.79 1.21
C THR A 29 -0.95 16.48 0.86
N ARG A 30 0.24 16.62 0.26
CA ARG A 30 1.13 15.52 -0.05
C ARG A 30 1.53 14.71 1.19
N ASN A 31 1.83 15.39 2.30
CA ASN A 31 2.28 14.72 3.54
C ASN A 31 1.16 13.91 4.21
N GLN A 32 -0.09 14.40 4.17
CA GLN A 32 -1.25 13.63 4.62
C GLN A 32 -1.41 12.35 3.78
N THR A 33 -1.31 12.49 2.46
CA THR A 33 -1.45 11.37 1.51
C THR A 33 -0.35 10.34 1.69
N TYR A 34 0.89 10.80 1.84
CA TYR A 34 2.02 9.92 2.18
C TYR A 34 1.77 9.11 3.46
N THR A 35 1.26 9.77 4.51
CA THR A 35 0.95 9.10 5.79
C THR A 35 -0.15 8.06 5.62
N MET A 36 -1.20 8.36 4.84
CA MET A 36 -2.27 7.40 4.50
C MET A 36 -1.73 6.17 3.77
N VAL A 37 -0.94 6.38 2.70
CA VAL A 37 -0.35 5.31 1.91
C VAL A 37 0.55 4.43 2.79
N GLN A 38 1.40 5.05 3.60
CA GLN A 38 2.25 4.34 4.55
C GLN A 38 1.40 3.49 5.51
N ALA A 39 0.34 4.05 6.09
CA ALA A 39 -0.54 3.34 7.00
C ALA A 39 -1.20 2.12 6.36
N VAL A 40 -1.72 2.24 5.13
CA VAL A 40 -2.34 1.13 4.40
C VAL A 40 -1.30 0.03 4.10
N LEU A 41 -0.12 0.40 3.59
CA LEU A 41 0.94 -0.53 3.28
C LEU A 41 1.43 -1.31 4.52
N LEU A 42 1.65 -0.62 5.64
CA LEU A 42 2.07 -1.25 6.89
C LEU A 42 0.99 -2.16 7.48
N THR A 43 -0.29 -1.74 7.39
CA THR A 43 -1.42 -2.57 7.83
C THR A 43 -1.47 -3.86 7.02
N PHE A 44 -1.28 -3.82 5.70
CA PHE A 44 -1.19 -5.03 4.89
C PHE A 44 0.04 -5.88 5.23
N ARG A 45 1.22 -5.25 5.36
CA ARG A 45 2.50 -5.93 5.65
C ARG A 45 2.45 -6.81 6.89
N ARG A 46 1.82 -6.34 7.97
CA ARG A 46 1.72 -7.10 9.23
C ARG A 46 0.96 -8.43 9.12
N ARG A 47 0.31 -8.69 7.99
CA ARG A 47 -0.50 -9.90 7.74
C ARG A 47 0.17 -10.88 6.78
N LEU A 48 1.39 -10.58 6.34
CA LEU A 48 2.12 -11.40 5.39
C LEU A 48 3.31 -12.07 6.05
N SER A 49 3.62 -13.29 5.61
CA SER A 49 4.94 -13.86 5.79
C SER A 49 6.00 -13.07 5.01
N VAL A 50 7.27 -13.22 5.36
CA VAL A 50 8.39 -12.60 4.61
C VAL A 50 8.36 -12.95 3.12
N ILE A 51 8.04 -14.20 2.78
CA ILE A 51 7.98 -14.65 1.38
C ILE A 51 6.85 -13.93 0.63
N GLU A 52 5.66 -13.84 1.22
CA GLU A 52 4.51 -13.13 0.62
C GLU A 52 4.80 -11.63 0.49
N ALA A 53 5.38 -11.02 1.51
CA ALA A 53 5.74 -9.61 1.52
C ALA A 53 6.77 -9.27 0.43
N ILE A 54 7.80 -10.08 0.22
CA ILE A 54 8.78 -9.87 -0.86
C ILE A 54 8.13 -10.03 -2.24
N ARG A 55 7.24 -11.01 -2.41
CA ARG A 55 6.48 -11.16 -3.66
C ARG A 55 5.60 -9.94 -3.93
N PHE A 56 4.93 -9.41 -2.91
CA PHE A 56 4.15 -8.18 -3.01
C PHE A 56 5.02 -6.95 -3.29
N ALA A 57 6.17 -6.84 -2.62
CA ALA A 57 7.10 -5.73 -2.85
C ALA A 57 7.58 -5.67 -4.33
N ASN A 58 7.77 -6.82 -4.97
CA ASN A 58 8.23 -6.90 -6.37
C ASN A 58 7.25 -6.37 -7.41
N ILE A 59 5.94 -6.29 -7.10
CA ILE A 59 4.95 -5.70 -8.00
C ILE A 59 4.77 -4.18 -7.77
N LEU A 60 5.31 -3.64 -6.67
CA LEU A 60 5.19 -2.23 -6.35
C LEU A 60 6.19 -1.37 -7.16
N PRO A 61 5.81 -0.11 -7.49
CA PRO A 61 6.74 0.90 -7.98
C PRO A 61 7.91 1.10 -6.99
N PRO A 62 9.12 1.47 -7.45
CA PRO A 62 10.32 1.44 -6.62
C PRO A 62 10.23 2.17 -5.27
N VAL A 63 9.62 3.37 -5.22
CA VAL A 63 9.48 4.11 -3.95
C VAL A 63 8.48 3.44 -3.00
N LEU A 64 7.36 2.92 -3.53
CA LEU A 64 6.38 2.19 -2.72
C LEU A 64 6.95 0.88 -2.20
N ARG A 65 7.77 0.20 -3.00
CA ARG A 65 8.56 -0.96 -2.58
C ARG A 65 9.47 -0.62 -1.41
N ALA A 66 10.23 0.47 -1.51
CA ALA A 66 11.10 0.94 -0.44
C ALA A 66 10.31 1.31 0.83
N LEU A 67 9.18 2.02 0.68
CA LEU A 67 8.29 2.38 1.78
C LEU A 67 7.70 1.14 2.48
N PHE A 68 7.34 0.11 1.71
CA PHE A 68 6.76 -1.11 2.23
C PHE A 68 7.75 -1.91 3.09
N VAL A 69 9.04 -1.94 2.72
CA VAL A 69 10.07 -2.70 3.48
C VAL A 69 10.80 -1.87 4.54
N ALA A 70 10.71 -0.54 4.48
CA ALA A 70 11.36 0.35 5.43
C ALA A 70 10.97 0.02 6.88
N ASP A 71 11.96 0.06 7.76
CA ASP A 71 11.83 -0.16 9.21
C ASP A 71 11.03 -1.42 9.58
N TRP A 72 11.14 -2.48 8.78
CA TRP A 72 10.43 -3.72 9.07
C TRP A 72 11.15 -4.54 10.16
N ASP A 73 10.47 -4.73 11.28
CA ASP A 73 10.75 -5.81 12.22
C ASP A 73 10.16 -7.13 11.71
N SER A 74 10.99 -8.00 11.14
CA SER A 74 10.57 -9.32 10.66
C SER A 74 10.31 -10.33 11.78
N GLU A 75 10.63 -9.99 13.03
CA GLU A 75 10.33 -10.83 14.20
C GLU A 75 8.96 -10.49 14.83
N GLU A 76 8.31 -9.36 14.42
CA GLU A 76 6.95 -9.05 14.85
C GLU A 76 5.99 -10.19 14.45
N PRO A 77 5.17 -10.72 15.39
CA PRO A 77 4.19 -11.74 15.06
C PRO A 77 3.22 -11.30 13.97
N GLN A 78 2.99 -12.16 12.98
CA GLN A 78 2.01 -11.94 11.94
C GLN A 78 0.61 -11.78 12.56
N ARG A 79 -0.07 -10.70 12.19
CA ARG A 79 -1.46 -10.42 12.57
C ARG A 79 -2.42 -11.09 11.61
N GLU A 80 -3.63 -11.36 12.10
CA GLU A 80 -4.70 -11.92 11.29
C GLU A 80 -5.34 -10.84 10.39
N PHE A 81 -5.91 -11.30 9.26
CA PHE A 81 -6.85 -10.48 8.51
C PHE A 81 -8.16 -10.40 9.30
N ARG A 82 -8.48 -9.19 9.78
CA ARG A 82 -9.73 -8.85 10.46
C ARG A 82 -10.75 -8.32 9.45
N ASP A 83 -11.94 -7.95 9.91
CA ASP A 83 -12.90 -7.27 9.06
C ASP A 83 -12.39 -5.89 8.58
N ARG A 84 -13.06 -5.33 7.57
CA ARG A 84 -12.66 -4.06 6.95
C ARG A 84 -12.61 -2.91 7.96
N ALA A 85 -13.52 -2.88 8.94
CA ALA A 85 -13.59 -1.78 9.90
C ALA A 85 -12.41 -1.82 10.88
N ASP A 86 -12.07 -3.00 11.41
CA ASP A 86 -10.89 -3.23 12.24
C ASP A 86 -9.59 -2.82 11.50
N LEU A 87 -9.49 -3.19 10.22
CA LEU A 87 -8.34 -2.84 9.38
C LEU A 87 -8.23 -1.33 9.15
N THR A 88 -9.36 -0.66 8.88
CA THR A 88 -9.40 0.79 8.74
C THR A 88 -9.01 1.48 10.05
N LEU A 89 -9.50 1.01 11.20
CA LEU A 89 -9.09 1.56 12.51
C LEU A 89 -7.58 1.42 12.74
N GLU A 90 -6.97 0.32 12.32
CA GLU A 90 -5.51 0.15 12.37
C GLU A 90 -4.80 1.19 11.50
N VAL A 91 -5.27 1.41 10.26
CA VAL A 91 -4.75 2.45 9.36
C VAL A 91 -4.82 3.83 10.03
N LEU A 92 -5.96 4.19 10.61
CA LEU A 92 -6.16 5.48 11.29
C LEU A 92 -5.31 5.62 12.56
N SER A 93 -4.89 4.52 13.17
CA SER A 93 -4.08 4.54 14.40
C SER A 93 -2.62 4.92 14.18
N LEU A 94 -2.08 4.74 12.96
CA LEU A 94 -0.70 5.11 12.66
C LEU A 94 -0.55 6.62 12.82
N ARG A 95 0.37 7.09 13.69
CA ARG A 95 0.60 8.52 13.95
C ARG A 95 -0.71 9.28 14.18
N ARG A 96 -1.59 8.75 15.04
CA ARG A 96 -2.97 9.22 15.25
C ARG A 96 -3.17 10.75 15.21
N ASP A 97 -2.29 11.52 15.83
CA ASP A 97 -2.42 13.00 15.86
C ASP A 97 -2.12 13.71 14.53
N HIS A 98 -1.56 12.99 13.56
CA HIS A 98 -1.10 13.51 12.26
C HIS A 98 -1.66 12.73 11.07
N ASN A 99 -2.54 11.77 11.33
CA ASN A 99 -3.12 10.92 10.30
C ASN A 99 -4.54 11.39 9.99
N PHE A 100 -4.69 11.98 8.81
CA PHE A 100 -5.93 12.56 8.32
C PHE A 100 -6.64 11.64 7.32
N SER A 101 -6.23 10.38 7.24
CA SER A 101 -6.81 9.38 6.34
C SER A 101 -8.33 9.28 6.54
N PRO A 102 -9.12 9.21 5.46
CA PRO A 102 -10.55 8.92 5.57
C PRO A 102 -10.79 7.45 5.93
N GLU A 103 -12.00 7.10 6.34
CA GLU A 103 -12.40 5.69 6.57
C GLU A 103 -12.28 4.83 5.30
N THR A 104 -12.29 5.48 4.13
CA THR A 104 -12.12 4.87 2.81
C THR A 104 -10.66 4.63 2.44
N ALA A 105 -9.69 4.97 3.29
CA ALA A 105 -8.26 4.97 2.97
C ALA A 105 -7.74 3.70 2.30
N ILE A 106 -8.15 2.51 2.75
CA ILE A 106 -7.69 1.26 2.13
C ILE A 106 -8.20 1.15 0.68
N ARG A 107 -9.48 1.45 0.44
CA ARG A 107 -10.07 1.46 -0.90
C ARG A 107 -9.42 2.52 -1.79
N ASP A 108 -9.14 3.70 -1.24
CA ASP A 108 -8.59 4.82 -1.99
C ASP A 108 -7.15 4.55 -2.42
N VAL A 109 -6.33 4.00 -1.52
CA VAL A 109 -4.96 3.54 -1.82
C VAL A 109 -4.98 2.34 -2.76
N ALA A 110 -5.92 1.40 -2.62
CA ALA A 110 -6.07 0.28 -3.56
C ALA A 110 -6.41 0.76 -4.99
N THR A 111 -7.36 1.70 -5.10
CA THR A 111 -7.74 2.32 -6.37
C THR A 111 -6.55 3.07 -7.00
N ALA A 112 -5.80 3.82 -6.20
CA ALA A 112 -4.60 4.49 -6.67
C ALA A 112 -3.53 3.48 -7.11
N LEU A 113 -3.26 2.45 -6.31
CA LEU A 113 -2.22 1.46 -6.60
C LEU A 113 -2.47 0.78 -7.95
N ARG A 114 -3.73 0.38 -8.23
CA ARG A 114 -4.11 -0.26 -9.50
C ARG A 114 -3.84 0.59 -10.74
N ARG A 115 -3.84 1.93 -10.63
CA ARG A 115 -3.49 2.83 -11.74
C ARG A 115 -1.98 2.90 -12.02
N HIS A 116 -1.15 2.46 -11.07
CA HIS A 116 0.31 2.62 -11.09
C HIS A 116 1.06 1.28 -11.09
N VAL A 117 0.35 0.16 -11.19
CA VAL A 117 0.93 -1.19 -11.33
C VAL A 117 0.24 -1.95 -12.46
N ASP A 118 0.85 -3.06 -12.88
CA ASP A 118 0.15 -4.03 -13.72
C ASP A 118 -0.96 -4.71 -12.88
N GLU A 119 -2.22 -4.37 -13.17
CA GLU A 119 -3.38 -4.92 -12.46
C GLU A 119 -3.47 -6.44 -12.57
N THR A 120 -3.09 -7.01 -13.72
CA THR A 120 -3.12 -8.47 -13.93
C THR A 120 -2.06 -9.12 -13.05
N ALA A 121 -0.84 -8.58 -13.02
CA ALA A 121 0.22 -9.11 -12.15
C ALA A 121 -0.14 -8.99 -10.65
N LEU A 122 -0.79 -7.90 -10.24
CA LEU A 122 -1.29 -7.72 -8.88
C LEU A 122 -2.35 -8.77 -8.53
N ASP A 123 -3.35 -8.96 -9.40
CA ASP A 123 -4.44 -9.91 -9.15
C ASP A 123 -3.94 -11.36 -9.15
N ASP A 124 -3.04 -11.71 -10.07
CA ASP A 124 -2.38 -13.02 -10.15
C ASP A 124 -1.62 -13.33 -8.87
N LEU A 125 -0.88 -12.35 -8.34
CA LEU A 125 -0.17 -12.49 -7.08
C LEU A 125 -1.13 -12.67 -5.91
N LEU A 126 -2.16 -11.84 -5.80
CA LEU A 126 -3.13 -11.90 -4.71
C LEU A 126 -3.92 -13.21 -4.71
N ARG A 127 -4.17 -13.81 -5.88
CA ARG A 127 -4.77 -15.16 -6.00
C ARG A 127 -3.89 -16.28 -5.46
N CYS A 128 -2.59 -16.05 -5.35
CA CYS A 128 -1.64 -16.99 -4.74
C CYS A 128 -1.51 -16.82 -3.22
N MET A 129 -2.24 -15.87 -2.62
CA MET A 129 -2.27 -15.57 -1.19
C MET A 129 -3.62 -16.00 -0.57
N PRO A 130 -3.76 -16.00 0.77
CA PRO A 130 -5.06 -16.22 1.40
C PRO A 130 -6.13 -15.25 0.86
N PRO A 131 -7.41 -15.67 0.70
CA PRO A 131 -8.46 -14.84 0.09
C PRO A 131 -8.62 -13.45 0.73
N CYS A 132 -8.35 -13.34 2.02
CA CYS A 132 -8.40 -12.07 2.76
C CYS A 132 -7.39 -11.03 2.22
N ALA A 133 -6.28 -11.46 1.61
CA ALA A 133 -5.31 -10.56 0.98
C ALA A 133 -5.91 -9.89 -0.26
N ALA A 134 -6.60 -10.66 -1.12
CA ALA A 134 -7.33 -10.10 -2.26
C ALA A 134 -8.47 -9.19 -1.81
N GLN A 135 -9.20 -9.57 -0.75
CA GLN A 135 -10.26 -8.73 -0.18
C GLN A 135 -9.72 -7.41 0.35
N PHE A 136 -8.53 -7.39 0.97
CA PHE A 136 -7.91 -6.15 1.45
C PHE A 136 -7.77 -5.12 0.32
N TRP A 137 -7.33 -5.55 -0.87
CA TRP A 137 -7.09 -4.72 -2.06
C TRP A 137 -8.28 -4.63 -3.03
N ALA A 138 -9.46 -5.11 -2.64
CA ALA A 138 -10.69 -4.95 -3.42
C ALA A 138 -11.17 -3.48 -3.38
N VAL A 139 -11.60 -2.98 -4.53
CA VAL A 139 -12.06 -1.58 -4.72
C VAL A 139 -13.59 -1.43 -4.76
N VAL A 140 -14.31 -2.56 -4.64
CA VAL A 140 -15.78 -2.64 -4.70
C VAL A 140 -16.42 -2.32 -3.35
#